data_AF-A0A7J7IM25-F1
#
_entry.id   AF-A0A7J7IM25-F1
#
_cell.length_a   1.000
_cell.length_b   1.000
_cell.length_c   1.000
_cell.angle_alpha   90.00
_cell.angle_beta   90.00
_cell.angle_gamma   90.00
#
_symmetry.space_group_name_H-M   'P 1'
#
loop_
_entity.id
_entity.type
_entity.pdbx_description
1 polymer ?
#
loop_
_entity_poly.entity_id
_entity_poly.type
_entity_poly.pdbx_seq_one_letter_code
_entity_poly.pdbx_strand_id
1 'polypeptide(L)'
;MRERRTFLEVTTRPSVAFGLGTLLGTALVWNRLANLVTVEGARARADILGAIASSALLLYAVSAWQVDVRSTAPIRVRDGRYLERTTTCTLGDQTASALVWLTDTMFAGCPYITTAVWLEPERGRVVAQRGVVKTELGMLIDLKRLSERGLIDLGQSDSARYYADLKALPAKVELERLLPADTQAVWIGTFHPQSHEAEDPGVSSLILVLGCNKIRPFLDKDLGMLGFLQHQRLPFV
;
A
#
# COMPACT_ATOMS: atom_id res chain seq x y z
N MET A 1 -15.99 30.69 -0.75
CA MET A 1 -15.65 29.27 -0.54
C MET A 1 -14.23 28.86 -0.98
N ARG A 2 -13.40 29.74 -1.57
CA ARG A 2 -12.02 29.41 -1.99
C ARG A 2 -10.97 29.50 -0.87
N GLU A 3 -11.16 30.35 0.14
CA GLU A 3 -10.17 30.58 1.21
C GLU A 3 -10.12 29.49 2.29
N ARG A 4 -11.15 28.64 2.42
CA ARG A 4 -11.13 27.54 3.41
C ARG A 4 -10.25 26.35 2.99
N ARG A 5 -9.89 26.24 1.71
CA ARG A 5 -9.07 25.12 1.22
C ARG A 5 -7.58 25.33 1.46
N THR A 6 -7.09 26.56 1.36
CA THR A 6 -5.68 26.89 1.58
C THR A 6 -5.24 26.73 3.04
N PHE A 7 -6.12 26.98 4.01
CA PHE A 7 -5.77 26.83 5.42
C PHE A 7 -5.60 25.37 5.86
N LEU A 8 -6.34 24.44 5.24
CA LEU A 8 -6.23 23.00 5.48
C LEU A 8 -5.00 22.39 4.79
N GLU A 9 -4.56 22.92 3.65
CA GLU A 9 -3.35 22.44 2.95
C GLU A 9 -2.04 22.93 3.60
N VAL A 10 -2.08 24.04 4.34
CA VAL A 10 -0.88 24.55 5.03
C VAL A 10 -0.63 23.80 6.35
N THR A 11 -1.67 23.30 7.02
CA THR A 11 -1.54 22.53 8.26
C THR A 11 -1.20 21.05 8.08
N THR A 12 -1.29 20.51 6.86
CA THR A 12 -0.91 19.11 6.57
C THR A 12 0.59 18.91 6.43
N ARG A 13 1.40 19.98 6.33
CA ARG A 13 2.86 19.88 6.32
C ARG A 13 3.39 19.70 7.75
N PRO A 14 4.10 18.59 8.06
CA PRO A 14 4.58 18.31 9.42
C PRO A 14 5.48 19.42 9.99
N SER A 15 6.27 20.09 9.14
CA SER A 15 7.13 21.21 9.53
C SER A 15 6.35 22.44 10.00
N VAL A 16 5.21 22.73 9.39
CA VAL A 16 4.35 23.86 9.76
C VAL A 16 3.63 23.57 11.06
N ALA A 17 3.12 22.35 11.23
CA ALA A 17 2.50 21.91 12.49
C ALA A 17 3.50 21.92 13.65
N PHE A 18 4.75 21.48 13.43
CA PHE A 18 5.81 21.56 14.43
C PHE A 18 6.08 23.02 14.82
N GLY A 19 6.31 23.90 13.82
CA GLY A 19 6.60 25.31 14.05
C GLY A 19 5.49 26.04 14.80
N LEU A 20 4.22 25.81 14.42
CA LEU A 20 3.05 26.37 15.12
C LEU A 20 2.92 25.83 16.54
N GLY A 21 3.13 24.52 16.73
CA GLY A 21 3.13 23.88 18.05
C GLY A 21 4.18 24.46 18.98
N THR A 22 5.41 24.67 18.49
CA THR A 22 6.49 25.31 19.25
C THR A 22 6.17 26.76 19.55
N LEU A 23 5.73 27.57 18.58
CA LEU A 23 5.37 28.97 18.79
C LEU A 23 4.28 29.14 19.86
N LEU A 24 3.22 28.32 19.81
CA LEU A 24 2.17 28.33 20.83
C LEU A 24 2.70 27.95 22.21
N GLY A 25 3.54 26.91 22.28
CA GLY A 25 4.19 26.51 23.53
C GLY A 25 5.09 27.61 24.11
N THR A 26 5.91 28.24 23.28
CA THR A 26 6.79 29.35 23.68
C THR A 26 5.99 30.57 24.11
N ALA A 27 4.90 30.90 23.41
CA ALA A 27 4.02 32.01 23.77
C ALA A 27 3.35 31.80 25.15
N LEU A 28 2.96 30.56 25.47
CA LEU A 28 2.39 30.21 26.78
C LEU A 28 3.43 30.33 27.90
N VAL A 29 4.63 29.80 27.68
CA VAL A 29 5.74 29.90 28.62
C VAL A 29 6.13 31.37 28.83
N TRP A 30 6.19 32.15 27.76
CA TRP A 30 6.48 33.59 27.82
C TRP A 30 5.40 34.36 28.56
N ASN A 31 4.12 34.09 28.29
CA ASN A 31 2.99 34.71 28.99
C ASN A 31 3.05 34.41 30.50
N ARG A 32 3.42 33.19 30.89
CA ARG A 32 3.59 32.78 32.29
C ARG A 32 4.81 33.40 32.96
N LEU A 33 5.93 33.55 32.24
CA LEU A 33 7.13 34.23 32.75
C LEU A 33 6.93 35.74 32.91
N ALA A 34 6.21 36.38 31.99
CA ALA A 34 5.95 37.81 32.05
C ALA A 34 4.95 38.19 33.16
N ASN A 35 4.06 37.28 33.56
CA ASN A 35 2.98 37.53 34.52
C ASN A 35 3.01 36.55 35.71
N LEU A 36 4.14 36.50 36.41
CA LEU A 36 4.38 35.60 37.55
C LEU A 36 3.44 35.81 38.76
N VAL A 37 2.76 36.96 38.85
CA VAL A 37 2.10 37.41 40.10
C VAL A 37 0.57 37.35 40.06
N THR A 38 -0.08 37.24 38.89
CA THR A 38 -1.55 37.30 38.77
C THR A 38 -2.13 36.13 37.97
N VAL A 39 -2.62 35.11 38.68
CA VAL A 39 -3.38 34.01 38.06
C VAL A 39 -4.87 34.28 38.25
N GLU A 40 -5.46 35.04 37.32
CA GLU A 40 -6.92 35.16 37.22
C GLU A 40 -7.50 33.89 36.56
N GLY A 41 -8.64 33.40 37.04
CA GLY A 41 -9.22 32.10 36.64
C GLY A 41 -9.51 31.94 35.14
N ALA A 42 -9.75 33.03 34.41
CA ALA A 42 -9.92 33.00 32.95
C ALA A 42 -8.60 32.72 32.19
N ARG A 43 -7.47 33.20 32.71
CA ARG A 43 -6.13 32.99 32.12
C ARG A 43 -5.68 31.54 32.30
N ALA A 44 -6.00 30.92 33.45
CA ALA A 44 -5.70 29.52 33.70
C ALA A 44 -6.38 28.57 32.69
N ARG A 45 -7.62 28.86 32.27
CA ARG A 45 -8.34 28.05 31.27
C ARG A 45 -7.75 28.19 29.87
N ALA A 46 -7.35 29.41 29.50
CA ALA A 46 -6.71 29.67 28.21
C ALA A 46 -5.34 28.98 28.10
N ASP A 47 -4.57 28.94 29.20
CA ASP A 47 -3.27 28.28 29.21
C ASP A 47 -3.37 26.76 29.09
N ILE A 48 -4.37 26.15 29.73
CA ILE A 48 -4.64 24.71 29.57
C ILE A 48 -5.01 24.38 28.13
N LEU A 49 -5.90 25.16 27.51
CA LEU A 49 -6.29 24.97 26.11
C LEU A 49 -5.11 25.16 25.17
N GLY A 50 -4.28 26.19 25.41
CA GLY A 50 -3.06 26.42 24.65
C GLY A 50 -2.05 25.28 24.78
N ALA A 51 -1.86 24.75 26.00
CA ALA A 51 -0.93 23.64 26.25
C ALA A 51 -1.40 22.35 25.55
N ILE A 52 -2.70 22.07 25.59
CA ILE A 52 -3.31 20.94 24.88
C ILE A 52 -3.13 21.11 23.37
N ALA A 53 -3.42 22.29 22.82
CA ALA A 53 -3.30 22.57 21.39
C ALA A 53 -1.85 22.47 20.90
N SER A 54 -0.89 23.04 21.64
CA SER A 54 0.54 22.94 21.35
C SER A 54 1.02 21.48 21.38
N SER A 55 0.63 20.73 22.42
CA SER A 55 1.00 19.32 22.57
C SER A 55 0.43 18.46 21.45
N ALA A 56 -0.83 18.69 21.06
CA ALA A 56 -1.48 17.97 19.96
C ALA A 56 -0.78 18.24 18.61
N LEU A 57 -0.40 19.49 18.34
CA LEU A 57 0.32 19.87 17.12
C LEU A 57 1.74 19.26 17.07
N LEU A 58 2.46 19.29 18.19
CA LEU A 58 3.79 18.68 18.29
C LEU A 58 3.71 17.15 18.13
N LEU A 59 2.74 16.50 18.78
CA LEU A 59 2.55 15.06 18.67
C LEU A 59 2.18 14.65 17.24
N TYR A 60 1.31 15.42 16.58
CA TYR A 60 0.98 15.22 15.17
C TYR A 60 2.21 15.35 14.28
N ALA A 61 3.00 16.41 14.44
CA ALA A 61 4.20 16.64 13.63
C ALA A 61 5.26 15.53 13.81
N VAL A 62 5.50 15.10 15.05
CA VAL A 62 6.43 14.00 15.35
C VAL A 62 5.94 12.69 14.74
N SER A 63 4.64 12.40 14.86
CA SER A 63 4.05 11.19 14.30
C SER A 63 4.12 11.18 12.77
N ALA A 64 3.82 12.31 12.13
CA ALA A 64 3.89 12.46 10.69
C ALA A 64 5.35 12.37 10.18
N TRP A 65 6.32 12.94 10.90
CA TRP A 65 7.74 12.75 10.59
C TRP A 65 8.20 11.30 10.74
N GLN A 66 7.71 10.56 11.73
CA GLN A 66 8.03 9.12 11.84
C GLN A 66 7.49 8.31 10.66
N VAL A 67 6.34 8.69 10.10
CA VAL A 67 5.79 8.09 8.88
C VAL A 67 6.65 8.44 7.66
N ASP A 68 7.04 9.70 7.50
CA ASP A 68 7.90 10.15 6.39
C ASP A 68 9.33 9.58 6.45
N VAL A 69 9.92 9.45 7.65
CA VAL A 69 11.27 8.86 7.79
C VAL A 69 11.26 7.36 7.47
N ARG A 70 10.15 6.66 7.72
CA ARG A 70 9.99 5.26 7.29
C ARG A 70 9.74 5.13 5.79
N SER A 71 9.30 6.19 5.10
CA SER A 71 9.07 6.20 3.65
C SER A 71 10.31 6.63 2.84
N THR A 72 11.28 7.31 3.46
CA THR A 72 12.42 7.96 2.79
C THR A 72 13.74 7.18 2.80
N ALA A 73 13.78 5.92 3.22
CA ALA A 73 14.88 5.05 2.81
C ALA A 73 14.64 4.71 1.32
N PRO A 74 15.36 5.31 0.34
CA PRO A 74 15.21 4.90 -1.03
C PRO A 74 15.64 3.43 -1.08
N ILE A 75 14.66 2.54 -1.24
CA ILE A 75 14.94 1.20 -1.71
C ILE A 75 15.59 1.44 -3.07
N ARG A 76 16.92 1.32 -3.13
CA ARG A 76 17.63 1.30 -4.40
C ARG A 76 17.10 0.07 -5.11
N VAL A 77 16.12 0.29 -5.97
CA VAL A 77 15.58 -0.74 -6.86
C VAL A 77 16.76 -1.13 -7.74
N ARG A 78 17.42 -2.23 -7.37
CA ARG A 78 18.62 -2.70 -8.06
C ARG A 78 18.27 -3.18 -9.46
N ASP A 79 17.02 -3.65 -9.63
CA ASP A 79 16.41 -4.10 -10.87
C ASP A 79 14.91 -3.70 -10.90
N GLY A 80 14.50 -2.91 -11.88
CA GLY A 80 13.10 -2.53 -12.11
C GLY A 80 12.79 -1.03 -11.98
N ARG A 81 11.50 -0.69 -12.02
CA ARG A 81 10.96 0.67 -11.83
C ARG A 81 9.95 0.70 -10.69
N TYR A 82 9.93 1.80 -9.95
CA TYR A 82 8.92 2.00 -8.91
C TYR A 82 7.68 2.67 -9.51
N LEU A 83 6.53 2.03 -9.33
CA LEU A 83 5.22 2.55 -9.70
C LEU A 83 4.43 2.89 -8.43
N GLU A 84 4.27 4.18 -8.17
CA GLU A 84 3.53 4.68 -7.00
C GLU A 84 2.05 4.30 -7.07
N ARG A 85 1.48 4.34 -8.28
CA ARG A 85 0.08 4.02 -8.58
C ARG A 85 -0.02 2.72 -9.36
N THR A 86 -1.14 2.03 -9.18
CA THR A 86 -1.47 0.84 -9.98
C THR A 86 -1.62 1.25 -11.45
N THR A 87 -0.89 0.59 -12.33
CA THR A 87 -1.01 0.74 -13.78
C THR A 87 -1.66 -0.50 -14.36
N THR A 88 -2.61 -0.34 -15.27
CA THR A 88 -3.35 -1.42 -15.93
C THR A 88 -3.14 -1.37 -17.44
N CYS A 89 -3.24 -2.51 -18.14
CA CYS A 89 -3.43 -2.49 -19.59
C CYS A 89 -4.85 -2.00 -19.94
N THR A 90 -5.15 -1.85 -21.23
CA THR A 90 -6.52 -1.63 -21.72
C THR A 90 -7.40 -2.83 -21.38
N LEU A 91 -8.01 -2.75 -20.20
CA LEU A 91 -9.10 -3.58 -19.71
C LEU A 91 -10.38 -2.75 -19.79
N GLY A 92 -11.55 -3.37 -19.70
CA GLY A 92 -12.79 -2.62 -19.48
C GLY A 92 -12.67 -1.71 -18.24
N ASP A 93 -13.21 -0.50 -18.30
CA ASP A 93 -13.02 0.55 -17.28
C ASP A 93 -13.36 0.08 -15.86
N GLN A 94 -14.40 -0.76 -15.72
CA GLN A 94 -14.81 -1.36 -14.45
C GLN A 94 -13.75 -2.31 -13.90
N THR A 95 -13.15 -3.16 -14.74
CA THR A 95 -12.13 -4.11 -14.30
C THR A 95 -10.83 -3.43 -13.91
N ALA A 96 -10.44 -2.42 -14.69
CA ALA A 96 -9.30 -1.59 -14.32
C ALA A 96 -9.52 -0.92 -12.95
N SER A 97 -10.69 -0.34 -12.72
CA SER A 97 -11.04 0.34 -11.46
C SER A 97 -11.05 -0.62 -10.27
N ALA A 98 -11.62 -1.81 -10.42
CA ALA A 98 -11.64 -2.84 -9.39
C ALA A 98 -10.22 -3.33 -9.02
N LEU A 99 -9.36 -3.57 -10.03
CA LEU A 99 -7.98 -3.96 -9.81
C LEU A 99 -7.16 -2.89 -9.11
N VAL A 100 -7.35 -1.62 -9.49
CA VAL A 100 -6.72 -0.48 -8.82
C VAL A 100 -7.16 -0.43 -7.36
N TRP A 101 -8.46 -0.47 -7.09
CA TRP A 101 -9.00 -0.43 -5.73
C TRP A 101 -8.49 -1.59 -4.86
N LEU A 102 -8.48 -2.82 -5.39
CA LEU A 102 -8.01 -3.99 -4.64
C LEU A 102 -6.52 -3.88 -4.35
N THR A 103 -5.74 -3.52 -5.36
CA THR A 103 -4.29 -3.35 -5.22
C THR A 103 -3.99 -2.29 -4.17
N ASP A 104 -4.71 -1.17 -4.20
CA ASP A 104 -4.54 -0.10 -3.24
C ASP A 104 -4.94 -0.49 -1.83
N THR A 105 -6.02 -1.24 -1.69
CA THR A 105 -6.47 -1.81 -0.41
C THR A 105 -5.43 -2.76 0.18
N MET A 106 -4.82 -3.62 -0.65
CA MET A 106 -3.77 -4.55 -0.21
C MET A 106 -2.50 -3.82 0.23
N PHE A 107 -2.03 -2.83 -0.53
CA PHE A 107 -0.86 -2.02 -0.14
C PHE A 107 -1.12 -1.21 1.14
N ALA A 108 -2.35 -0.77 1.38
CA ALA A 108 -2.72 -0.08 2.60
C ALA A 108 -2.83 -1.04 3.80
N GLY A 109 -3.38 -2.24 3.60
CA GLY A 109 -3.60 -3.24 4.66
C GLY A 109 -2.35 -4.05 5.03
N CYS A 110 -1.45 -4.28 4.07
CA CYS A 110 -0.23 -5.07 4.25
C CYS A 110 1.03 -4.22 3.98
N PRO A 111 1.65 -3.66 5.03
CA PRO A 111 2.76 -2.69 4.90
C PRO A 111 4.06 -3.27 4.35
N TYR A 112 4.10 -4.59 4.17
CA TYR A 112 5.26 -5.33 3.67
C TYR A 112 5.16 -5.69 2.18
N ILE A 113 4.00 -5.50 1.55
CA ILE A 113 3.88 -5.65 0.10
C ILE A 113 4.73 -4.58 -0.57
N THR A 114 5.64 -5.02 -1.43
CA THR A 114 6.51 -4.13 -2.22
C THR A 114 6.19 -4.18 -3.70
N THR A 115 5.58 -5.28 -4.15
CA THR A 115 5.28 -5.53 -5.56
C THR A 115 3.95 -6.25 -5.68
N ALA A 116 3.11 -5.82 -6.61
CA ALA A 116 1.95 -6.58 -7.06
C ALA A 116 1.96 -6.69 -8.59
N VAL A 117 1.71 -7.90 -9.10
CA VAL A 117 1.58 -8.19 -10.52
C VAL A 117 0.34 -9.06 -10.74
N TRP A 118 -0.53 -8.62 -11.64
CA TRP A 118 -1.73 -9.32 -12.05
C TRP A 118 -1.54 -9.96 -13.42
N LEU A 119 -1.93 -11.23 -13.53
CA LEU A 119 -1.77 -12.05 -14.73
C LEU A 119 -3.12 -12.61 -15.18
N GLU A 120 -3.36 -12.61 -16.48
CA GLU A 120 -4.47 -13.30 -17.14
C GLU A 120 -4.11 -14.79 -17.34
N PRO A 121 -4.86 -15.77 -16.80
CA PRO A 121 -4.48 -17.18 -16.82
C PRO A 121 -4.41 -17.81 -18.20
N GLU A 122 -5.26 -17.38 -19.12
CA GLU A 122 -5.31 -17.95 -20.47
C GLU A 122 -4.03 -17.69 -21.27
N ARG A 123 -3.43 -16.52 -21.07
CA ARG A 123 -2.27 -16.06 -21.86
C ARG A 123 -1.02 -15.84 -21.03
N GLY A 124 -1.14 -15.80 -19.70
CA GLY A 124 -0.09 -15.34 -18.81
C GLY A 124 0.27 -13.86 -19.03
N ARG A 125 -0.65 -13.05 -19.53
CA ARG A 125 -0.41 -11.65 -19.85
C ARG A 125 -0.44 -10.80 -18.59
N VAL A 126 0.54 -9.92 -18.40
CA VAL A 126 0.56 -8.92 -17.32
C VAL A 126 -0.50 -7.85 -17.59
N VAL A 127 -1.55 -7.83 -16.77
CA VAL A 127 -2.70 -6.93 -16.95
C VAL A 127 -2.71 -5.73 -16.01
N ALA A 128 -2.10 -5.85 -14.82
CA ALA A 128 -1.96 -4.76 -13.88
C ALA A 128 -0.73 -4.95 -13.00
N GLN A 129 -0.16 -3.85 -12.52
CA GLN A 129 1.01 -3.90 -11.62
C GLN A 129 1.15 -2.65 -10.77
N ARG A 130 1.79 -2.78 -9.60
CA ARG A 130 2.11 -1.69 -8.67
C ARG A 130 3.38 -1.98 -7.89
N GLY A 131 4.07 -0.93 -7.45
CA GLY A 131 5.22 -1.01 -6.57
C GLY A 131 6.53 -1.18 -7.33
N VAL A 132 7.47 -1.96 -6.77
CA VAL A 132 8.75 -2.23 -7.43
C VAL A 132 8.54 -3.32 -8.47
N VAL A 133 8.47 -2.96 -9.76
CA VAL A 133 8.15 -3.90 -10.83
C VAL A 133 9.32 -4.06 -11.80
N LYS A 134 9.55 -5.30 -12.25
CA LYS A 134 10.53 -5.63 -13.28
C LYS A 134 9.90 -5.82 -14.66
N THR A 135 8.61 -6.16 -14.68
CA THR A 135 7.85 -6.47 -15.88
C THR A 135 7.19 -5.25 -16.51
N GLU A 136 6.87 -5.40 -17.79
CA GLU A 136 6.04 -4.45 -18.52
C GLU A 136 4.61 -4.96 -18.65
N LEU A 137 3.66 -4.04 -18.70
CA LEU A 137 2.27 -4.37 -19.01
C LEU A 137 2.21 -5.03 -20.40
N GLY A 138 1.36 -6.05 -20.53
CA GLY A 138 1.22 -6.83 -21.77
C GLY A 138 2.28 -7.91 -21.97
N MET A 139 3.35 -7.95 -21.15
CA MET A 139 4.34 -9.03 -21.22
C MET A 139 3.68 -10.39 -20.96
N LEU A 140 4.09 -11.41 -21.73
CA LEU A 140 3.61 -12.78 -21.59
C LEU A 140 4.53 -13.58 -20.69
N ILE A 141 3.92 -14.35 -19.79
CA ILE A 141 4.58 -15.19 -18.79
C ILE A 141 4.12 -16.62 -18.99
N ASP A 142 5.06 -17.56 -18.99
CA ASP A 142 4.76 -18.98 -19.15
C ASP A 142 4.16 -19.55 -17.85
N LEU A 143 2.84 -19.40 -17.68
CA LEU A 143 2.11 -19.92 -16.52
C LEU A 143 2.12 -21.46 -16.46
N LYS A 144 2.30 -22.13 -17.60
CA LYS A 144 2.39 -23.59 -17.62
C LYS A 144 3.62 -24.07 -16.87
N ARG A 145 4.77 -23.41 -17.05
CA ARG A 145 5.97 -23.69 -16.24
C ARG A 145 5.76 -23.43 -14.76
N LEU A 146 5.06 -22.35 -14.39
CA LEU A 146 4.72 -22.09 -12.98
C LEU A 146 3.85 -23.22 -12.40
N SER A 147 2.90 -23.72 -13.18
CA SER A 147 2.04 -24.83 -12.81
C SER A 147 2.78 -26.17 -12.70
N GLU A 148 3.60 -26.52 -13.69
CA GLU A 148 4.44 -27.74 -13.69
C GLU A 148 5.42 -27.79 -12.51
N ARG A 149 5.86 -26.63 -12.03
CA ARG A 149 6.71 -26.49 -10.84
C ARG A 149 5.93 -26.46 -9.53
N GLY A 150 4.61 -26.54 -9.57
CA GLY A 150 3.75 -26.48 -8.39
C GLY A 150 3.73 -25.11 -7.72
N LEU A 151 3.92 -24.02 -8.45
CA LEU A 151 3.77 -22.66 -7.91
C LEU A 151 2.33 -22.17 -7.93
N ILE A 152 1.55 -22.64 -8.91
CA ILE A 152 0.16 -22.26 -9.13
C ILE A 152 -0.59 -23.52 -9.53
N ASP A 153 -1.85 -23.67 -9.12
CA ASP A 153 -2.72 -24.71 -9.66
C ASP A 153 -3.75 -24.05 -10.58
N LEU A 154 -3.51 -24.10 -11.89
CA LEU A 154 -4.42 -23.51 -12.89
C LEU A 154 -5.75 -24.26 -12.98
N GLY A 155 -5.85 -25.48 -12.44
CA GLY A 155 -7.08 -26.27 -12.41
C GLY A 155 -7.95 -25.99 -11.18
N GLN A 156 -7.42 -25.32 -10.16
CA GLN A 156 -8.17 -24.94 -8.97
C GLN A 156 -8.51 -23.45 -8.99
N SER A 157 -9.82 -23.17 -9.02
CA SER A 157 -10.34 -21.80 -9.01
C SER A 157 -9.85 -21.00 -7.80
N ASP A 158 -9.77 -21.57 -6.59
CA ASP A 158 -9.39 -20.85 -5.37
C ASP A 158 -8.04 -21.33 -4.82
N SER A 159 -7.01 -21.32 -5.67
CA SER A 159 -5.66 -21.66 -5.22
C SER A 159 -4.95 -20.42 -4.67
N ALA A 160 -4.41 -20.55 -3.46
CA ALA A 160 -3.44 -19.60 -2.92
C ALA A 160 -2.25 -20.33 -2.31
N ARG A 161 -1.05 -19.83 -2.59
CA ARG A 161 0.20 -20.38 -2.08
C ARG A 161 1.07 -19.26 -1.56
N TYR A 162 1.64 -19.50 -0.39
CA TYR A 162 2.56 -18.59 0.26
C TYR A 162 3.94 -19.25 0.36
N TYR A 163 4.96 -18.49 -0.01
CA TYR A 163 6.34 -18.87 0.01
C TYR A 163 7.12 -17.87 0.85
N ALA A 164 7.45 -18.26 2.08
CA ALA A 164 8.15 -17.40 3.05
C ALA A 164 9.62 -17.15 2.66
N ASP A 165 10.24 -18.07 1.91
CA ASP A 165 11.61 -17.92 1.41
C ASP A 165 11.71 -18.31 -0.07
N LEU A 166 11.84 -17.29 -0.92
CA LEU A 166 12.01 -17.45 -2.37
C LEU A 166 13.35 -18.11 -2.74
N LYS A 167 14.38 -18.03 -1.88
CA LYS A 167 15.69 -18.65 -2.17
C LYS A 167 15.63 -20.17 -2.09
N ALA A 168 14.73 -20.71 -1.29
CA ALA A 168 14.53 -22.14 -1.14
C ALA A 168 13.69 -22.75 -2.30
N LEU A 169 13.11 -21.92 -3.17
CA LEU A 169 12.23 -22.40 -4.23
C LEU A 169 12.99 -22.93 -5.46
N PRO A 170 12.66 -24.14 -5.95
CA PRO A 170 13.29 -24.69 -7.16
C PRO A 170 12.90 -23.95 -8.44
N ALA A 171 11.84 -23.16 -8.42
CA ALA A 171 11.32 -22.36 -9.55
C ALA A 171 11.54 -20.85 -9.36
N LYS A 172 12.65 -20.49 -8.71
CA LYS A 172 13.05 -19.10 -8.49
C LYS A 172 13.24 -18.34 -9.80
N VAL A 173 13.77 -18.99 -10.84
CA VAL A 173 14.10 -18.36 -12.13
C VAL A 173 12.85 -17.83 -12.84
N GLU A 174 11.74 -18.54 -12.75
CA GLU A 174 10.47 -18.15 -13.33
C GLU A 174 9.88 -16.93 -12.59
N LEU A 175 9.98 -16.91 -11.25
CA LEU A 175 9.54 -15.77 -10.43
C LEU A 175 10.47 -14.55 -10.55
N GLU A 176 11.78 -14.74 -10.78
CA GLU A 176 12.76 -13.67 -11.02
C GLU A 176 12.48 -12.87 -12.30
N ARG A 177 11.67 -13.40 -13.22
CA ARG A 177 11.19 -12.63 -14.38
C ARG A 177 10.07 -11.67 -14.03
N LEU A 178 9.24 -12.04 -13.04
CA LEU A 178 8.09 -11.28 -12.57
C LEU A 178 8.46 -10.27 -11.49
N LEU A 179 9.29 -10.71 -10.55
CA LEU A 179 9.55 -10.02 -9.29
C LEU A 179 10.97 -9.44 -9.27
N PRO A 180 11.19 -8.36 -8.51
CA PRO A 180 12.51 -7.82 -8.25
C PRO A 180 13.46 -8.86 -7.65
N ALA A 181 14.76 -8.72 -7.92
CA ALA A 181 15.78 -9.67 -7.45
C ALA A 181 15.92 -9.73 -5.90
N ASP A 182 15.47 -8.69 -5.21
CA ASP A 182 15.49 -8.54 -3.75
C ASP A 182 14.21 -9.06 -3.07
N THR A 183 13.27 -9.65 -3.82
CA THR A 183 12.09 -10.29 -3.23
C THR A 183 12.48 -11.50 -2.38
N GLN A 184 12.02 -11.50 -1.13
CA GLN A 184 12.31 -12.52 -0.13
C GLN A 184 11.15 -13.50 0.02
N ALA A 185 9.92 -13.00 -0.03
CA ALA A 185 8.71 -13.80 0.13
C ALA A 185 7.70 -13.48 -0.96
N VAL A 186 6.92 -14.49 -1.34
CA VAL A 186 5.94 -14.41 -2.41
C VAL A 186 4.63 -15.00 -1.96
N TRP A 187 3.53 -14.30 -2.24
CA TRP A 187 2.19 -14.85 -2.16
C TRP A 187 1.60 -14.88 -3.56
N ILE A 188 0.98 -15.99 -3.95
CA ILE A 188 0.32 -16.15 -5.24
C ILE A 188 -1.10 -16.61 -4.95
N GLY A 189 -2.10 -15.96 -5.56
CA GLY A 189 -3.49 -16.38 -5.43
C GLY A 189 -4.33 -16.04 -6.63
N THR A 190 -5.43 -16.77 -6.79
CA THR A 190 -6.41 -16.59 -7.87
C THR A 190 -7.62 -15.81 -7.39
N PHE A 191 -8.07 -14.84 -8.17
CA PHE A 191 -9.22 -13.98 -7.90
C PHE A 191 -10.27 -14.13 -9.00
N HIS A 192 -11.54 -14.24 -8.61
CA HIS A 192 -12.65 -14.32 -9.56
C HIS A 192 -13.39 -13.00 -9.61
N PRO A 193 -13.36 -12.30 -10.75
CA PRO A 193 -14.24 -11.16 -10.91
C PRO A 193 -15.71 -11.62 -10.92
N GLN A 194 -16.64 -10.92 -10.23
CA GLN A 194 -18.06 -11.16 -10.48
C GLN A 194 -18.40 -10.64 -11.88
N SER A 195 -18.65 -11.54 -12.82
CA SER A 195 -19.34 -11.17 -14.06
C SER A 195 -20.80 -10.86 -13.71
N HIS A 196 -21.16 -9.58 -13.67
CA HIS A 196 -22.56 -9.19 -13.81
C HIS A 196 -22.94 -9.47 -15.26
N GLU A 197 -23.81 -10.45 -15.48
CA GLU A 197 -24.54 -10.71 -16.73
C GLU A 197 -23.69 -11.00 -17.98
N ALA A 198 -23.60 -12.29 -18.32
CA ALA A 198 -23.79 -12.92 -19.64
C ALA A 198 -23.32 -12.29 -20.98
N GLU A 199 -22.63 -11.15 -21.04
CA GLU A 199 -22.26 -10.50 -22.31
C GLU A 199 -20.76 -10.38 -22.57
N ASP A 200 -19.90 -10.60 -21.57
CA ASP A 200 -18.44 -10.68 -21.79
C ASP A 200 -17.86 -12.01 -21.25
N PRO A 201 -17.83 -13.08 -22.08
CA PRO A 201 -17.35 -14.40 -21.67
C PRO A 201 -15.82 -14.47 -21.46
N GLY A 202 -15.12 -13.34 -21.42
CA GLY A 202 -13.67 -13.27 -21.60
C GLY A 202 -12.83 -13.04 -20.34
N VAL A 203 -13.39 -12.59 -19.21
CA VAL A 203 -12.57 -12.40 -17.99
C VAL A 203 -12.65 -13.63 -17.12
N SER A 204 -11.96 -14.67 -17.59
CA SER A 204 -11.51 -15.78 -16.76
C SER A 204 -10.70 -15.24 -15.57
N SER A 205 -10.75 -15.95 -14.44
CA SER A 205 -10.05 -15.68 -13.17
C SER A 205 -8.75 -14.88 -13.32
N LEU A 206 -8.32 -14.04 -12.39
CA LEU A 206 -7.03 -13.36 -12.44
C LEU A 206 -6.05 -13.97 -11.44
N ILE A 207 -4.78 -14.05 -11.80
CA ILE A 207 -3.71 -14.47 -10.87
C ILE A 207 -3.04 -13.22 -10.33
N LEU A 208 -2.95 -13.11 -9.01
CA LEU A 208 -2.19 -12.10 -8.31
C LEU A 208 -0.89 -12.70 -7.77
N VAL A 209 0.23 -12.08 -8.10
CA VAL A 209 1.55 -12.35 -7.51
C VAL A 209 1.95 -11.14 -6.67
N LEU A 210 2.13 -11.35 -5.36
CA LEU A 210 2.60 -10.34 -4.42
C LEU A 210 4.03 -10.66 -3.98
N GLY A 211 4.92 -9.68 -4.10
CA GLY A 211 6.29 -9.75 -3.60
C GLY A 211 6.49 -8.91 -2.35
N CYS A 212 7.31 -9.40 -1.42
CA CYS A 212 7.83 -8.66 -0.29
C CYS A 212 9.36 -8.64 -0.32
N ASN A 213 9.96 -7.44 -0.30
CA ASN A 213 11.41 -7.23 -0.26
C ASN A 213 11.93 -6.79 1.12
N LYS A 214 11.04 -6.61 2.12
CA LYS A 214 11.44 -6.15 3.46
C LYS A 214 11.91 -7.30 4.34
N ILE A 215 12.68 -6.97 5.38
CA ILE A 215 13.29 -7.88 6.39
C ILE A 215 12.29 -8.88 7.02
N ARG A 216 10.98 -8.63 6.93
CA ARG A 216 9.93 -9.52 7.41
C ARG A 216 9.05 -10.00 6.27
N PRO A 217 8.78 -11.31 6.18
CA PRO A 217 7.85 -11.85 5.21
C PRO A 217 6.39 -11.56 5.66
N PHE A 218 5.40 -12.06 4.90
CA PHE A 218 3.98 -11.86 5.24
C PHE A 218 3.67 -12.44 6.63
N LEU A 219 2.94 -11.67 7.44
CA LEU A 219 2.45 -12.12 8.76
C LEU A 219 1.14 -12.90 8.59
N ASP A 220 0.79 -13.72 9.59
CA ASP A 220 -0.47 -14.50 9.55
C ASP A 220 -1.71 -13.63 9.35
N LYS A 221 -1.73 -12.43 9.94
CA LYS A 221 -2.80 -11.45 9.73
C LYS A 221 -2.88 -10.95 8.28
N ASP A 222 -1.74 -10.85 7.60
CA ASP A 222 -1.64 -10.40 6.22
C ASP A 222 -2.21 -11.51 5.32
N LEU A 223 -1.82 -12.76 5.58
CA LEU A 223 -2.35 -13.94 4.88
C LEU A 223 -3.85 -14.12 5.10
N GLY A 224 -4.34 -13.87 6.33
CA GLY A 224 -5.77 -13.90 6.63
C GLY A 224 -6.55 -12.82 5.87
N MET A 225 -6.00 -11.61 5.77
CA MET A 225 -6.60 -10.53 4.97
C MET A 225 -6.59 -10.85 3.47
N LEU A 226 -5.47 -11.36 2.95
CA LEU A 226 -5.36 -11.77 1.54
C LEU A 226 -6.34 -12.90 1.21
N GLY A 227 -6.43 -13.90 2.09
CA GLY A 227 -7.42 -14.98 1.97
C GLY A 227 -8.85 -14.43 1.99
N PHE A 228 -9.17 -13.51 2.90
CA PHE A 228 -10.49 -12.87 2.93
C PHE A 228 -10.80 -12.13 1.62
N LEU A 229 -9.86 -11.33 1.12
CA LEU A 229 -10.02 -10.60 -0.15
C LEU A 229 -10.16 -11.54 -1.35
N GLN A 230 -9.50 -12.68 -1.33
CA GLN A 230 -9.61 -13.70 -2.38
C GLN A 230 -11.02 -14.32 -2.45
N HIS A 231 -11.63 -14.58 -1.30
CA HIS A 231 -12.97 -15.17 -1.21
C HIS A 231 -14.09 -14.12 -1.36
N GLN A 232 -13.77 -12.84 -1.26
CA GLN A 232 -14.68 -11.77 -1.61
C GLN A 232 -14.88 -11.81 -3.13
N ARG A 233 -16.08 -12.23 -3.54
CA ARG A 233 -16.53 -12.06 -4.91
C ARG A 233 -16.58 -10.55 -5.18
N LEU A 234 -15.60 -10.05 -5.93
CA LEU A 234 -15.42 -8.62 -6.12
C LEU A 234 -16.65 -8.04 -6.83
N PRO A 235 -17.32 -7.03 -6.26
CA PRO A 235 -18.43 -6.39 -6.92
C PRO A 235 -17.87 -5.52 -8.06
N PHE A 236 -18.06 -5.98 -9.30
CA PHE A 236 -17.96 -5.11 -10.47
C PHE A 236 -19.28 -4.36 -10.51
N VAL A 237 -19.26 -3.10 -10.09
CA VAL A 237 -20.41 -2.19 -10.17
C VAL A 237 -20.39 -1.50 -11.54
#